data_AF-A0AAP2DTX3-F1
#
_entry.id   AF-A0AAP2DTX3-F1
#
_cell.length_a   1.000
_cell.length_b   1.000
_cell.length_c   1.000
_cell.angle_alpha   90.00
_cell.angle_beta   90.00
_cell.angle_gamma   90.00
#
_symmetry.space_group_name_H-M   'P 1'
#
loop_
_entity.id
_entity.type
_entity.pdbx_description
1 polymer ?
#
loop_
_entity_poly.entity_id
_entity_poly.type
_entity_poly.pdbx_seq_one_letter_code
_entity_poly.pdbx_strand_id
1 'polypeptide(L)'
;MKASFTTSLYCSLKILITTLLLIICVQLRAQIPGAVGTTIYTPMGQAVFAVINPEDDYYRDYVNTDNANKIAANNWWVQVESGATTKSQCHGWAWSQYNGGPAVEINGDVRKYFTNDAVEEIAPLTQETWEEGVMIVFGANMSVPVHTAITTSEYGIVRSKWWYGAVYRHTLEGHPWANAVWQRGWYRVNMTGNKRVCAYGSTSSYSTTSSIPGATYSWKLSGAAVGGNSSSVAVQHNFSPNTAKSLSVEIHCPLSGTTIKSFRRICFGENSGYVPGGSYYIMGSSDNMSLCPNTSYTLYVNPPCSASGYTYTVPPGFTINSASDFSMSFSTGSGGSGSIEVRANVWCSVNANTCCAPAPGTNVAIAYAYVDTSNPYCGWSMTVSPNPAADYIDIETGSAEGRDAALSRTAASSEGVGEWYRLTVYNSQQVPVFTTKSNDRKVTINTHSLQNGIYIAEIIRGKERISKRFAVNH
;
A
#
# COMPACT_ATOMS: atom_id res chain seq x y z
N MET A 1 -46.76 40.33 76.38
CA MET A 1 -45.38 39.79 76.31
C MET A 1 -45.21 38.50 75.50
N LYS A 2 -46.24 37.68 75.22
CA LYS A 2 -46.08 36.44 74.41
C LYS A 2 -45.88 36.63 72.90
N ALA A 3 -46.26 37.79 72.33
CA ALA A 3 -46.18 38.03 70.88
C ALA A 3 -44.80 38.48 70.36
N SER A 4 -43.87 38.85 71.25
CA SER A 4 -42.54 39.36 70.85
C SER A 4 -41.46 38.26 70.75
N PHE A 5 -41.74 37.05 71.22
CA PHE A 5 -40.79 35.93 71.17
C PHE A 5 -40.86 35.16 69.85
N THR A 6 -42.01 35.12 69.19
CA THR A 6 -42.21 34.37 67.94
C THR A 6 -41.55 35.04 66.74
N THR A 7 -41.50 36.37 66.69
CA THR A 7 -40.83 37.13 65.61
C THR A 7 -39.30 37.02 65.67
N SER A 8 -38.71 37.00 66.87
CA SER A 8 -37.27 36.80 67.04
C SER A 8 -36.82 35.40 66.61
N LEU A 9 -37.58 34.36 66.98
CA LEU A 9 -37.26 32.98 66.61
C LEU A 9 -37.35 32.77 65.08
N TYR A 10 -38.35 33.37 64.43
CA TYR A 10 -38.53 33.30 62.98
C TYR A 10 -37.40 33.98 62.21
N CYS A 11 -36.90 35.11 62.72
CA CYS A 11 -35.79 35.83 62.09
C CYS A 11 -34.48 35.03 62.18
N SER A 12 -34.19 34.49 63.36
CA SER A 12 -33.02 33.63 63.59
C SER A 12 -33.06 32.35 62.76
N LEU A 13 -34.23 31.72 62.62
CA LEU A 13 -34.39 30.50 61.81
C LEU A 13 -34.20 30.78 60.31
N LYS A 14 -34.71 31.90 59.79
CA LYS A 14 -34.48 32.30 58.39
C LYS A 14 -33.01 32.59 58.10
N ILE A 15 -32.31 33.27 59.01
CA ILE A 15 -30.87 33.53 58.86
C ILE A 15 -30.09 32.21 58.86
N LEU A 16 -30.41 31.28 59.77
CA LEU A 16 -29.76 29.97 59.84
C LEU A 16 -29.97 29.16 58.56
N ILE A 17 -31.21 29.07 58.05
CA ILE A 17 -31.53 28.34 56.81
C ILE A 17 -30.82 28.97 55.61
N THR A 18 -30.82 30.31 55.50
CA THR A 18 -30.16 31.01 54.39
C THR A 18 -28.64 30.79 54.42
N THR A 19 -28.05 30.83 55.61
CA THR A 19 -26.60 30.59 55.80
C THR A 19 -26.25 29.14 55.49
N LEU A 20 -27.07 28.17 55.91
CA LEU A 20 -26.86 26.76 55.61
C LEU A 20 -26.97 26.49 54.11
N LEU A 21 -27.98 27.05 53.43
CA LEU A 21 -28.14 26.94 51.98
C LEU A 21 -26.97 27.59 51.23
N LEU A 22 -26.46 28.73 51.69
CA LEU A 22 -25.28 29.37 51.12
C LEU A 22 -24.04 28.48 51.28
N ILE A 23 -23.81 27.91 52.48
CA ILE A 23 -22.69 26.99 52.74
C ILE A 23 -22.80 25.75 51.85
N ILE A 24 -23.99 25.16 51.74
CA ILE A 24 -24.25 24.01 50.85
C ILE A 24 -23.99 24.41 49.39
N CYS A 25 -24.44 25.58 48.93
CA CYS A 25 -24.18 26.05 47.57
C CYS A 25 -22.69 26.28 47.32
N VAL A 26 -21.94 26.85 48.28
CA VAL A 26 -20.49 27.07 48.17
C VAL A 26 -19.74 25.74 48.17
N GLN A 27 -20.12 24.78 49.03
CA GLN A 27 -19.53 23.44 49.10
C GLN A 27 -19.83 22.64 47.81
N LEU A 28 -21.06 22.68 47.30
CA LEU A 28 -21.44 22.03 46.04
C LEU A 28 -20.72 22.66 44.84
N ARG A 29 -20.56 23.99 44.81
CA ARG A 29 -19.82 24.67 43.73
C ARG A 29 -18.32 24.39 43.78
N ALA A 30 -17.76 24.20 44.98
CA ALA A 30 -16.36 23.79 45.16
C ALA A 30 -16.10 22.32 44.78
N GLN A 31 -17.15 21.49 44.69
CA GLN A 31 -17.06 20.07 44.31
C GLN A 31 -17.21 19.81 42.81
N ILE A 32 -17.64 20.79 42.01
CA ILE A 32 -17.60 20.65 40.55
C ILE A 32 -16.13 20.85 40.15
N PRO A 33 -15.41 19.80 39.71
CA PRO A 33 -14.02 19.96 39.33
C PRO A 33 -14.01 20.86 38.10
N GLY A 34 -13.57 22.11 38.27
CA GLY A 34 -13.43 23.02 37.14
C GLY A 34 -12.38 22.48 36.16
N ALA A 35 -12.46 22.93 34.92
CA ALA A 35 -11.42 22.66 33.94
C ALA A 35 -10.07 23.17 34.47
N VAL A 36 -9.06 22.31 34.50
CA VAL A 36 -7.73 22.64 35.03
C VAL A 36 -6.80 22.93 33.86
N GLY A 37 -6.31 24.17 33.78
CA GLY A 37 -5.25 24.52 32.84
C GLY A 37 -3.96 23.76 33.16
N THR A 38 -3.33 23.20 32.15
CA THR A 38 -2.05 22.50 32.25
C THR A 38 -1.13 22.93 31.12
N THR A 39 0.17 22.63 31.27
CA THR A 39 1.14 22.76 30.18
C THR A 39 1.56 21.38 29.76
N ILE A 40 1.31 21.03 28.50
CA ILE A 40 1.92 19.87 27.86
C ILE A 40 3.14 20.36 27.06
N TYR A 41 4.06 19.46 26.76
CA TYR A 41 5.13 19.76 25.82
C TYR A 41 4.84 19.03 24.53
N THR A 42 4.92 19.73 23.40
CA THR A 42 4.95 19.08 22.09
C THR A 42 6.05 18.04 22.07
N PRO A 43 5.98 17.10 21.11
CA PRO A 43 7.09 16.21 20.79
C PRO A 43 8.46 16.87 20.73
N MET A 44 8.54 18.17 20.46
CA MET A 44 9.77 18.90 20.24
C MET A 44 10.15 19.77 21.44
N GLY A 45 9.55 19.50 22.61
CA GLY A 45 9.82 20.22 23.85
C GLY A 45 9.20 21.62 23.92
N GLN A 46 8.31 21.99 22.99
CA GLN A 46 7.64 23.30 23.05
C GLN A 46 6.47 23.23 24.03
N ALA A 47 6.43 24.16 24.98
CA ALA A 47 5.30 24.27 25.91
C ALA A 47 4.01 24.67 25.18
N VAL A 48 2.92 23.99 25.49
CA VAL A 48 1.59 24.20 24.95
C VAL A 48 0.60 24.23 26.09
N PHE A 49 -0.22 25.27 26.12
CA PHE A 49 -1.33 25.33 27.05
C PHE A 49 -2.41 24.33 26.63
N ALA A 50 -2.83 23.50 27.58
CA ALA A 50 -3.89 22.54 27.40
C ALA A 50 -4.83 22.61 28.60
N VAL A 51 -6.02 22.01 28.46
CA VAL A 51 -7.04 22.00 29.50
C VAL A 51 -7.42 20.57 29.81
N ILE A 52 -7.49 20.22 31.09
CA ILE A 52 -8.03 18.94 31.54
C ILE A 52 -9.45 19.22 31.98
N ASN A 53 -10.42 18.77 31.17
CA ASN A 53 -11.82 18.85 31.57
C ASN A 53 -12.16 17.72 32.54
N PRO A 54 -13.02 18.00 33.54
CA PRO A 54 -13.65 16.94 34.32
C PRO A 54 -14.46 16.02 33.39
N GLU A 55 -14.74 14.79 33.82
CA GLU A 55 -15.72 13.99 33.11
C GLU A 55 -17.12 14.56 33.26
N ASP A 56 -17.78 14.79 32.13
CA ASP A 56 -19.19 15.14 32.04
C ASP A 56 -19.96 14.01 31.33
N ASP A 57 -20.62 13.17 32.14
CA ASP A 57 -21.41 12.03 31.66
C ASP A 57 -22.58 12.47 30.75
N TYR A 58 -23.20 13.63 31.04
CA TYR A 58 -24.33 14.12 30.25
C TYR A 58 -23.87 14.52 28.85
N TYR A 59 -22.79 15.29 28.77
CA TYR A 59 -22.23 15.71 27.49
C TYR A 59 -21.72 14.51 26.67
N ARG A 60 -21.17 13.49 27.35
CA ARG A 60 -20.72 12.25 26.72
C ARG A 60 -21.86 11.52 25.98
N ASP A 61 -22.99 11.34 26.64
CA ASP A 61 -24.12 10.58 26.09
C ASP A 61 -24.80 11.34 24.96
N TYR A 62 -24.87 12.67 25.06
CA TYR A 62 -25.34 13.53 23.98
C TYR A 62 -24.48 13.39 22.72
N VAL A 63 -23.15 13.52 22.85
CA VAL A 63 -22.23 13.46 21.69
C VAL A 63 -22.24 12.07 21.04
N ASN A 64 -22.29 11.00 21.83
CA ASN A 64 -22.39 9.63 21.28
C ASN A 64 -23.69 9.43 20.51
N THR A 65 -24.82 9.93 21.04
CA THR A 65 -26.11 9.85 20.37
C THR A 65 -26.10 10.60 19.03
N ASP A 66 -25.57 11.83 19.03
CA ASP A 66 -25.44 12.64 17.82
C ASP A 66 -24.54 11.96 16.78
N ASN A 67 -23.39 11.43 17.19
CA ASN A 67 -22.49 10.70 16.31
C ASN A 67 -23.12 9.43 15.74
N ALA A 68 -23.83 8.63 16.57
CA ALA A 68 -24.53 7.44 16.11
C ALA A 68 -25.61 7.78 15.07
N ASN A 69 -26.36 8.85 15.28
CA ASN A 69 -27.35 9.33 14.32
C ASN A 69 -26.69 9.76 13.00
N LYS A 70 -25.55 10.44 13.04
CA LYS A 70 -24.79 10.83 11.84
C LYS A 70 -24.24 9.62 11.09
N ILE A 71 -23.71 8.62 11.79
CA ILE A 71 -23.23 7.36 11.19
C ILE A 71 -24.37 6.67 10.45
N ALA A 72 -25.53 6.52 11.10
CA ALA A 72 -26.70 5.89 10.51
C ALA A 72 -27.24 6.68 9.30
N ALA A 73 -27.34 8.01 9.42
CA ALA A 73 -27.88 8.88 8.36
C ALA A 73 -27.02 8.90 7.09
N ASN A 74 -25.70 8.74 7.23
CA ASN A 74 -24.76 8.79 6.09
C ASN A 74 -24.27 7.41 5.65
N ASN A 75 -24.72 6.32 6.30
CA ASN A 75 -24.28 4.96 6.03
C ASN A 75 -22.74 4.82 6.01
N TRP A 76 -22.05 5.45 6.97
CA TRP A 76 -20.60 5.40 7.05
C TRP A 76 -20.12 4.07 7.61
N TRP A 77 -19.02 3.54 7.05
CA TRP A 77 -18.31 2.42 7.67
C TRP A 77 -17.51 2.92 8.86
N VAL A 78 -17.98 2.60 10.07
CA VAL A 78 -17.43 3.10 11.33
C VAL A 78 -17.52 2.02 12.40
N GLN A 79 -16.44 1.82 13.14
CA GLN A 79 -16.36 0.91 14.28
C GLN A 79 -15.99 1.72 15.53
N VAL A 80 -16.80 1.59 16.59
CA VAL A 80 -16.49 2.19 17.90
C VAL A 80 -15.43 1.33 18.59
N GLU A 81 -14.32 1.94 19.01
CA GLU A 81 -13.23 1.26 19.70
C GLU A 81 -13.17 1.55 21.19
N SER A 82 -13.57 2.76 21.60
CA SER A 82 -13.68 3.12 23.02
C SER A 82 -14.74 4.19 23.24
N GLY A 83 -15.30 4.21 24.45
CA GLY A 83 -16.35 5.16 24.83
C GLY A 83 -15.90 6.62 24.77
N ALA A 84 -16.89 7.52 24.69
CA ALA A 84 -16.62 8.94 24.73
C ALA A 84 -16.04 9.39 26.08
N THR A 85 -15.27 10.47 26.04
CA THR A 85 -14.66 11.08 27.22
C THR A 85 -14.46 12.56 26.95
N THR A 86 -14.81 13.37 27.94
CA THR A 86 -14.66 14.82 27.87
C THR A 86 -13.24 15.29 28.20
N LYS A 87 -12.39 14.40 28.73
CA LYS A 87 -10.98 14.69 29.07
C LYS A 87 -10.13 15.11 27.88
N SER A 88 -10.54 14.73 26.66
CA SER A 88 -9.82 15.07 25.44
C SER A 88 -10.75 15.20 24.25
N GLN A 89 -10.47 16.16 23.39
CA GLN A 89 -11.10 16.26 22.07
C GLN A 89 -10.31 15.51 21.00
N CYS A 90 -10.80 15.50 19.76
CA CYS A 90 -10.16 14.91 18.58
C CYS A 90 -8.66 15.23 18.48
N HIS A 91 -8.27 16.48 18.73
CA HIS A 91 -6.89 16.97 18.69
C HIS A 91 -6.03 16.42 19.81
N GLY A 92 -6.51 16.53 21.03
CA GLY A 92 -5.79 16.03 22.19
C GLY A 92 -5.63 14.52 22.22
N TRP A 93 -6.64 13.80 21.72
CA TRP A 93 -6.57 12.37 21.57
C TRP A 93 -5.62 11.95 20.45
N ALA A 94 -5.73 12.54 19.25
CA ALA A 94 -4.82 12.22 18.16
C ALA A 94 -3.38 12.55 18.54
N TRP A 95 -3.18 13.66 19.25
CA TRP A 95 -1.91 14.03 19.84
C TRP A 95 -1.42 12.98 20.85
N SER A 96 -2.26 12.54 21.79
CA SER A 96 -1.85 11.56 22.80
C SER A 96 -1.54 10.19 22.21
N GLN A 97 -2.24 9.80 21.12
CA GLN A 97 -1.92 8.56 20.41
C GLN A 97 -0.64 8.68 19.58
N TYR A 98 -0.46 9.80 18.88
CA TYR A 98 0.67 10.02 17.98
C TYR A 98 1.98 10.24 18.75
N ASN A 99 1.91 11.02 19.83
CA ASN A 99 3.07 11.52 20.56
C ASN A 99 3.27 10.87 21.92
N GLY A 100 2.30 10.10 22.40
CA GLY A 100 2.17 9.66 23.79
C GLY A 100 1.62 10.76 24.71
N GLY A 101 1.31 10.41 25.96
CA GLY A 101 0.95 11.39 27.01
C GLY A 101 -0.51 11.42 27.43
N PRO A 102 -0.87 12.29 28.38
CA PRO A 102 -2.24 12.43 28.81
C PRO A 102 -3.09 12.98 27.66
N ALA A 103 -4.28 12.41 27.49
CA ALA A 103 -5.27 12.99 26.60
C ALA A 103 -5.83 14.25 27.27
N VAL A 104 -5.65 15.40 26.64
CA VAL A 104 -6.04 16.72 27.14
C VAL A 104 -6.88 17.45 26.09
N GLU A 105 -7.49 18.58 26.41
CA GLU A 105 -8.04 19.50 25.41
C GLU A 105 -6.94 20.46 24.95
N ILE A 106 -6.71 20.52 23.64
CA ILE A 106 -5.76 21.45 23.02
C ILE A 106 -6.56 22.50 22.27
N ASN A 107 -6.56 23.73 22.76
CA ASN A 107 -7.30 24.84 22.15
C ASN A 107 -6.43 25.63 21.16
N GLY A 108 -7.04 26.15 20.08
CA GLY A 108 -6.38 27.02 19.09
C GLY A 108 -5.98 26.34 17.77
N ASP A 109 -5.12 27.01 17.00
CA ASP A 109 -4.65 26.53 15.70
C ASP A 109 -3.74 25.31 15.87
N VAL A 110 -4.32 24.12 15.63
CA VAL A 110 -3.64 22.87 15.90
C VAL A 110 -2.40 22.64 15.05
N ARG A 111 -2.30 23.31 13.88
CA ARG A 111 -1.12 23.22 13.02
C ARG A 111 0.13 23.71 13.72
N LYS A 112 0.01 24.69 14.63
CA LYS A 112 1.16 25.20 15.40
C LYS A 112 1.77 24.15 16.32
N TYR A 113 1.02 23.11 16.67
CA TYR A 113 1.54 21.98 17.44
C TYR A 113 2.30 20.96 16.57
N PHE A 114 2.22 21.11 15.24
CA PHE A 114 2.70 20.15 14.25
C PHE A 114 3.55 20.77 13.13
N THR A 115 3.83 22.07 13.16
CA THR A 115 4.59 22.78 12.12
C THR A 115 5.81 23.46 12.73
N ASN A 116 6.87 22.69 12.90
CA ASN A 116 8.23 23.17 13.13
C ASN A 116 9.20 22.29 12.33
N ASP A 117 10.50 22.62 12.30
CA ASP A 117 11.50 21.90 11.49
C ASP A 117 11.62 20.38 11.80
N ALA A 118 10.99 19.94 12.88
CA ALA A 118 11.01 18.57 13.35
C ALA A 118 9.77 17.75 12.97
N VAL A 119 8.72 18.37 12.41
CA VAL A 119 7.57 17.68 11.81
C VAL A 119 7.41 18.17 10.38
N GLU A 120 7.48 17.25 9.42
CA GLU A 120 7.26 17.59 8.01
C GLU A 120 5.80 17.36 7.61
N GLU A 121 5.25 18.31 6.86
CA GLU A 121 4.04 18.06 6.08
C GLU A 121 4.42 17.21 4.86
N ILE A 122 3.76 16.08 4.69
CA ILE A 122 4.02 15.15 3.58
C ILE A 122 2.89 15.16 2.56
N ALA A 123 3.21 14.74 1.34
CA ALA A 123 2.21 14.53 0.31
C ALA A 123 1.14 13.51 0.77
N PRO A 124 -0.09 13.60 0.22
CA PRO A 124 -1.14 12.64 0.54
C PRO A 124 -0.67 11.19 0.40
N LEU A 125 -0.99 10.38 1.41
CA LEU A 125 -0.60 8.98 1.40
C LEU A 125 -1.39 8.22 0.34
N THR A 126 -0.67 7.56 -0.56
CA THR A 126 -1.16 6.53 -1.46
C THR A 126 -1.14 5.16 -0.77
N GLN A 127 -1.72 4.13 -1.39
CA GLN A 127 -1.60 2.75 -0.88
C GLN A 127 -0.15 2.31 -0.71
N GLU A 128 0.75 2.76 -1.59
CA GLU A 128 2.18 2.43 -1.54
C GLU A 128 2.92 3.15 -0.42
N THR A 129 2.40 4.29 0.03
CA THR A 129 3.01 5.14 1.06
C THR A 129 2.20 5.15 2.35
N TRP A 130 1.18 4.31 2.48
CA TRP A 130 0.36 4.23 3.68
C TRP A 130 1.16 3.67 4.84
N GLU A 131 1.24 4.43 5.91
CA GLU A 131 2.05 4.13 7.08
C GLU A 131 1.14 4.24 8.30
N GLU A 132 1.15 3.26 9.20
CA GLU A 132 0.39 3.30 10.46
C GLU A 132 0.91 4.38 11.38
N GLY A 133 0.01 5.06 12.10
CA GLY A 133 0.36 6.08 13.06
C GLY A 133 0.81 7.40 12.46
N VAL A 134 0.63 7.64 11.16
CA VAL A 134 0.77 8.98 10.56
C VAL A 134 -0.43 9.83 10.98
N MET A 135 -0.16 11.06 11.40
CA MET A 135 -1.21 11.98 11.79
C MET A 135 -1.78 12.72 10.60
N ILE A 136 -3.10 12.90 10.61
CA ILE A 136 -3.87 13.58 9.58
C ILE A 136 -4.62 14.73 10.22
N VAL A 137 -4.54 15.91 9.61
CA VAL A 137 -5.33 17.09 9.96
C VAL A 137 -6.30 17.38 8.81
N PHE A 138 -7.60 17.28 9.04
CA PHE A 138 -8.65 17.65 8.11
C PHE A 138 -9.05 19.12 8.33
N GLY A 139 -9.29 19.87 7.26
CA GLY A 139 -9.68 21.28 7.34
C GLY A 139 -8.49 22.20 7.59
N ALA A 140 -7.35 21.92 6.96
CA ALA A 140 -6.11 22.69 7.15
C ALA A 140 -6.22 24.19 6.77
N ASN A 141 -7.31 24.63 6.10
CA ASN A 141 -7.56 26.03 5.81
C ASN A 141 -8.59 26.61 6.79
N MET A 142 -8.24 27.71 7.48
CA MET A 142 -8.76 28.17 8.78
C MET A 142 -10.26 28.50 8.89
N SER A 143 -11.04 28.29 7.84
CA SER A 143 -12.47 28.57 7.80
C SER A 143 -13.35 27.34 8.10
N VAL A 144 -12.76 26.17 8.33
CA VAL A 144 -13.47 24.90 8.57
C VAL A 144 -13.08 24.35 9.94
N PRO A 145 -14.01 23.73 10.70
CA PRO A 145 -13.65 23.01 11.92
C PRO A 145 -12.56 21.98 11.64
N VAL A 146 -11.46 22.09 12.38
CA VAL A 146 -10.31 21.20 12.20
C VAL A 146 -10.64 19.85 12.85
N HIS A 147 -10.23 18.76 12.21
CA HIS A 147 -10.35 17.41 12.77
C HIS A 147 -9.02 16.68 12.64
N THR A 148 -8.69 15.81 13.60
CA THR A 148 -7.41 15.08 13.58
C THR A 148 -7.62 13.60 13.78
N ALA A 149 -6.89 12.81 13.01
CA ALA A 149 -6.89 11.37 13.05
C ALA A 149 -5.46 10.82 13.00
N ILE A 150 -5.32 9.54 13.28
CA ILE A 150 -4.11 8.76 13.02
C ILE A 150 -4.44 7.62 12.05
N THR A 151 -3.55 7.33 11.11
CA THR A 151 -3.71 6.16 10.23
C THR A 151 -3.58 4.86 11.00
N THR A 152 -4.23 3.81 10.51
CA THR A 152 -4.03 2.43 10.98
C THR A 152 -3.11 1.65 10.05
N SER A 153 -2.82 0.39 10.37
CA SER A 153 -2.14 -0.54 9.46
C SER A 153 -2.94 -0.89 8.21
N GLU A 154 -4.26 -0.66 8.19
CA GLU A 154 -5.11 -0.88 7.02
C GLU A 154 -5.21 0.39 6.16
N TYR A 155 -4.95 0.25 4.85
CA TYR A 155 -4.99 1.36 3.90
C TYR A 155 -6.36 2.05 3.88
N GLY A 156 -6.35 3.38 3.95
CA GLY A 156 -7.56 4.19 3.93
C GLY A 156 -8.34 4.20 5.24
N ILE A 157 -7.90 3.45 6.27
CA ILE A 157 -8.56 3.37 7.57
C ILE A 157 -7.81 4.16 8.63
N VAL A 158 -8.52 5.05 9.30
CA VAL A 158 -7.99 5.95 10.32
C VAL A 158 -8.72 5.76 11.63
N ARG A 159 -8.11 6.21 12.72
CA ARG A 159 -8.71 6.29 14.05
C ARG A 159 -8.79 7.74 14.49
N SER A 160 -9.93 8.15 15.01
CA SER A 160 -10.10 9.50 15.56
C SER A 160 -11.23 9.58 16.56
N LYS A 161 -11.20 10.58 17.44
CA LYS A 161 -12.41 11.00 18.17
C LYS A 161 -13.14 12.05 17.36
N TRP A 162 -14.46 12.09 17.47
CA TRP A 162 -15.24 13.17 16.89
C TRP A 162 -15.69 14.10 18.01
N TRP A 163 -15.09 15.29 18.08
CA TRP A 163 -15.19 16.18 19.24
C TRP A 163 -14.72 15.45 20.51
N TYR A 164 -15.56 15.42 21.56
CA TYR A 164 -15.36 14.68 22.80
C TYR A 164 -16.00 13.29 22.78
N GLY A 165 -16.48 12.85 21.61
CA GLY A 165 -17.18 11.60 21.39
C GLY A 165 -16.29 10.35 21.53
N ALA A 166 -16.82 9.21 21.10
CA ALA A 166 -16.11 7.94 21.13
C ALA A 166 -14.82 7.98 20.29
N VAL A 167 -13.93 7.00 20.48
CA VAL A 167 -12.89 6.72 19.49
C VAL A 167 -13.50 5.84 18.41
N TYR A 168 -13.38 6.30 17.17
CA TYR A 168 -13.90 5.62 16.00
C TYR A 168 -12.75 5.18 15.10
N ARG A 169 -12.86 3.96 14.59
CA ARG A 169 -12.11 3.46 13.43
C ARG A 169 -13.00 3.60 12.20
N HIS A 170 -12.54 4.31 11.18
CA HIS A 170 -13.38 4.67 10.03
C HIS A 170 -12.55 4.91 8.76
N THR A 171 -13.21 4.98 7.60
CA THR A 171 -12.54 5.34 6.34
C THR A 171 -12.19 6.84 6.30
N LEU A 172 -11.31 7.24 5.38
CA LEU A 172 -11.00 8.65 5.12
C LEU A 172 -12.22 9.50 4.76
N GLU A 173 -13.28 8.92 4.21
CA GLU A 173 -14.54 9.61 3.90
C GLU A 173 -15.64 9.37 4.95
N GLY A 174 -15.47 8.41 5.86
CA GLY A 174 -16.48 7.95 6.80
C GLY A 174 -16.52 8.76 8.10
N HIS A 175 -16.63 10.08 8.03
CA HIS A 175 -16.67 10.93 9.23
C HIS A 175 -17.37 12.29 9.01
N PRO A 176 -17.75 13.01 10.09
CA PRO A 176 -18.47 14.29 9.99
C PRO A 176 -17.76 15.42 9.24
N TRP A 177 -16.46 15.27 8.98
CA TRP A 177 -15.64 16.25 8.27
C TRP A 177 -15.21 15.77 6.89
N ALA A 178 -15.90 14.78 6.32
CA ALA A 178 -15.59 14.23 4.99
C ALA A 178 -15.58 15.29 3.88
N ASN A 179 -16.36 16.36 4.02
CA ASN A 179 -16.36 17.47 3.06
C ASN A 179 -15.04 18.27 3.07
N ALA A 180 -14.23 18.14 4.12
CA ALA A 180 -12.90 18.74 4.25
C ALA A 180 -11.76 17.83 3.77
N VAL A 181 -12.07 16.68 3.12
CA VAL A 181 -11.07 15.72 2.62
C VAL A 181 -10.11 16.33 1.60
N TRP A 182 -10.50 17.41 0.91
CA TRP A 182 -9.64 18.15 -0.02
C TRP A 182 -8.60 19.04 0.68
N GLN A 183 -8.71 19.23 2.00
CA GLN A 183 -7.81 20.04 2.82
C GLN A 183 -7.14 19.19 3.91
N ARG A 184 -6.47 18.12 3.50
CA ARG A 184 -5.73 17.22 4.40
C ARG A 184 -4.26 17.62 4.45
N GLY A 185 -3.78 17.93 5.65
CA GLY A 185 -2.35 17.95 5.95
C GLY A 185 -1.94 16.63 6.60
N TRP A 186 -0.84 16.05 6.14
CA TRP A 186 -0.30 14.78 6.67
C TRP A 186 1.01 15.10 7.37
N TYR A 187 1.17 14.64 8.61
CA TYR A 187 2.27 15.06 9.46
C TYR A 187 3.01 13.85 10.03
N ARG A 188 4.34 13.90 9.97
CA ARG A 188 5.22 12.97 10.69
C ARG A 188 6.48 13.64 11.21
N VAL A 189 7.12 13.04 12.22
CA VAL A 189 8.47 13.47 12.63
C VAL A 189 9.42 13.36 11.45
N ASN A 190 10.12 14.45 11.18
CA ASN A 190 11.09 14.53 10.10
C ASN A 190 12.28 13.60 10.41
N MET A 191 12.50 12.67 9.49
CA MET A 191 13.64 11.77 9.50
C MET A 191 14.49 12.11 8.28
N THR A 192 15.80 12.19 8.44
CA THR A 192 16.79 12.34 7.38
C THR A 192 17.53 11.02 7.14
N GLY A 193 18.17 10.90 5.98
CA GLY A 193 18.84 9.68 5.54
C GLY A 193 18.37 9.20 4.16
N ASN A 194 19.07 8.20 3.62
CA ASN A 194 18.79 7.70 2.29
C ASN A 194 17.48 6.90 2.27
N LYS A 195 16.54 7.24 1.38
CA LYS A 195 15.32 6.41 1.19
C LYS A 195 15.63 5.08 0.50
N ARG A 196 16.82 4.96 -0.09
CA ARG A 196 17.25 3.83 -0.93
C ARG A 196 18.71 3.54 -0.64
N VAL A 197 19.04 2.27 -0.43
CA VAL A 197 20.42 1.83 -0.24
C VAL A 197 20.70 0.61 -1.10
N CYS A 198 21.69 0.76 -1.98
CA CYS A 198 21.90 -0.15 -3.11
C CYS A 198 23.16 -1.02 -3.03
N ALA A 199 23.96 -0.83 -1.98
CA ALA A 199 25.20 -1.57 -1.77
C ALA A 199 25.04 -2.53 -0.58
N TYR A 200 25.09 -3.83 -0.85
CA TYR A 200 25.18 -4.86 0.19
C TYR A 200 26.43 -4.64 1.05
N GLY A 201 26.30 -4.82 2.35
CA GLY A 201 27.36 -4.58 3.34
C GLY A 201 27.65 -3.11 3.63
N SER A 202 27.00 -2.16 2.95
CA SER A 202 27.15 -0.74 3.26
C SER A 202 26.51 -0.38 4.61
N THR A 203 26.78 0.82 5.09
CA THR A 203 26.12 1.40 6.27
C THR A 203 25.51 2.73 5.84
N SER A 204 24.27 3.01 6.25
CA SER A 204 23.65 4.33 6.08
C SER A 204 23.21 4.90 7.40
N SER A 205 23.43 6.20 7.56
CA SER A 205 23.01 6.95 8.73
C SER A 205 21.63 7.57 8.52
N TYR A 206 20.81 7.46 9.56
CA TYR A 206 19.51 8.09 9.65
C TYR A 206 19.50 8.94 10.91
N SER A 207 18.76 10.04 10.89
CA SER A 207 18.59 10.87 12.07
C SER A 207 17.23 11.54 12.10
N THR A 208 16.76 11.89 13.28
CA THR A 208 15.62 12.78 13.46
C THR A 208 16.14 14.20 13.64
N THR A 209 15.48 15.19 13.02
CA THR A 209 15.84 16.60 13.24
C THR A 209 15.44 17.10 14.63
N SER A 210 14.63 16.33 15.36
CA SER A 210 14.26 16.57 16.76
C SER A 210 15.47 16.41 17.69
N SER A 211 15.94 17.51 18.30
CA SER A 211 16.82 17.46 19.48
C SER A 211 16.04 17.83 20.73
N ILE A 212 15.43 16.84 21.38
CA ILE A 212 14.72 17.05 22.65
C ILE A 212 15.73 16.83 23.79
N PRO A 213 15.95 17.81 24.68
CA PRO A 213 16.82 17.64 25.83
C PRO A 213 16.37 16.44 26.71
N GLY A 214 17.30 15.50 26.93
CA GLY A 214 17.05 14.32 27.76
C GLY A 214 16.22 13.21 27.12
N ALA A 215 15.80 13.34 25.85
CA ALA A 215 15.05 12.28 25.19
C ALA A 215 15.88 11.03 24.96
N THR A 216 15.21 9.87 25.02
CA THR A 216 15.77 8.59 24.61
C THR A 216 15.14 8.14 23.30
N TYR A 217 15.91 7.41 22.51
CA TYR A 217 15.52 7.00 21.15
C TYR A 217 15.59 5.48 21.06
N SER A 218 14.62 4.88 20.39
CA SER A 218 14.60 3.44 20.10
C SER A 218 14.35 3.24 18.61
N TRP A 219 15.40 2.88 17.89
CA TRP A 219 15.32 2.62 16.46
C TRP A 219 15.04 1.15 16.17
N LYS A 220 14.09 0.89 15.28
CA LYS A 220 13.73 -0.47 14.85
C LYS A 220 13.66 -0.54 13.34
N LEU A 221 14.17 -1.61 12.74
CA LEU A 221 14.03 -1.91 11.33
C LEU A 221 13.12 -3.13 11.15
N SER A 222 11.97 -2.91 10.52
CA SER A 222 10.89 -3.89 10.39
C SER A 222 10.53 -4.55 11.74
N GLY A 223 10.47 -3.73 12.79
CA GLY A 223 10.15 -4.15 14.16
C GLY A 223 11.33 -4.64 15.00
N ALA A 224 12.46 -5.01 14.39
CA ALA A 224 13.66 -5.45 15.11
C ALA A 224 14.52 -4.27 15.54
N ALA A 225 14.99 -4.23 16.79
CA ALA A 225 15.86 -3.16 17.27
C ALA A 225 17.19 -3.13 16.47
N VAL A 226 17.59 -1.94 16.00
CA VAL A 226 18.84 -1.73 15.25
C VAL A 226 19.87 -0.88 16.02
N GLY A 227 19.61 -0.65 17.31
CA GLY A 227 20.50 0.08 18.22
C GLY A 227 20.32 1.60 18.19
N GLY A 228 21.17 2.30 18.95
CA GLY A 228 21.14 3.75 19.11
C GLY A 228 20.16 4.22 20.18
N ASN A 229 20.65 4.97 21.17
CA ASN A 229 19.86 5.73 22.14
C ASN A 229 19.89 7.24 21.85
N SER A 230 20.31 7.60 20.63
CA SER A 230 20.51 8.98 20.17
C SER A 230 19.54 9.34 19.05
N SER A 231 19.48 10.62 18.71
CA SER A 231 18.71 11.13 17.57
C SER A 231 19.22 10.63 16.20
N SER A 232 20.25 9.77 16.18
CA SER A 232 20.76 9.13 14.97
C SER A 232 20.99 7.63 15.17
N VAL A 233 20.92 6.89 14.07
CA VAL A 233 21.25 5.47 13.99
C VAL A 233 22.00 5.16 12.69
N ALA A 234 22.97 4.27 12.78
CA ALA A 234 23.61 3.67 11.62
C ALA A 234 22.97 2.30 11.36
N VAL A 235 22.43 2.10 10.17
CA VAL A 235 21.83 0.83 9.76
C VAL A 235 22.75 0.16 8.76
N GLN A 236 23.21 -1.05 9.09
CA GLN A 236 24.01 -1.88 8.19
C GLN A 236 23.10 -2.66 7.23
N HIS A 237 23.50 -2.70 5.96
CA HIS A 237 22.72 -3.23 4.84
C HIS A 237 23.11 -4.67 4.53
N ASN A 238 22.64 -5.63 5.35
CA ASN A 238 22.94 -7.07 5.16
C ASN A 238 21.71 -7.88 4.72
N PHE A 239 20.74 -7.24 4.08
CA PHE A 239 19.47 -7.86 3.70
C PHE A 239 19.52 -8.37 2.26
N SER A 240 18.70 -9.38 1.96
CA SER A 240 18.52 -9.85 0.60
C SER A 240 18.11 -8.70 -0.34
N PRO A 241 18.59 -8.72 -1.60
CA PRO A 241 18.24 -7.72 -2.59
C PRO A 241 16.73 -7.52 -2.73
N ASN A 242 16.32 -6.28 -2.99
CA ASN A 242 14.94 -5.89 -3.32
C ASN A 242 13.94 -6.10 -2.18
N THR A 243 14.41 -5.98 -0.93
CA THR A 243 13.54 -5.99 0.23
C THR A 243 13.26 -4.56 0.71
N ALA A 244 11.99 -4.15 0.67
CA ALA A 244 11.56 -2.96 1.38
C ALA A 244 11.47 -3.27 2.87
N LYS A 245 12.12 -2.46 3.72
CA LYS A 245 11.97 -2.50 5.17
C LYS A 245 11.45 -1.17 5.67
N SER A 246 10.82 -1.17 6.84
CA SER A 246 10.37 0.07 7.49
C SER A 246 11.32 0.40 8.63
N LEU A 247 12.00 1.53 8.59
CA LEU A 247 12.75 2.04 9.73
C LEU A 247 11.82 2.89 10.57
N SER A 248 11.70 2.56 11.84
CA SER A 248 10.95 3.32 12.82
C SER A 248 11.86 3.87 13.89
N VAL A 249 11.46 5.00 14.45
CA VAL A 249 12.04 5.56 15.66
C VAL A 249 10.94 5.82 16.67
N GLU A 250 11.13 5.35 17.89
CA GLU A 250 10.33 5.74 19.05
C GLU A 250 11.16 6.72 19.88
N ILE A 251 10.65 7.93 20.12
CA ILE A 251 11.33 9.00 20.85
C ILE A 251 10.58 9.23 22.15
N HIS A 252 11.22 8.94 23.28
CA HIS A 252 10.64 9.20 24.60
C HIS A 252 11.08 10.58 25.09
N CYS A 253 10.12 11.49 25.24
CA CYS A 253 10.33 12.83 25.77
C CYS A 253 10.15 12.83 27.29
N PRO A 254 11.21 13.09 28.09
CA PRO A 254 11.10 13.06 29.56
C PRO A 254 10.28 14.23 30.11
N LEU A 255 10.18 15.35 29.37
CA LEU A 255 9.45 16.55 29.81
C LEU A 255 7.94 16.32 29.84
N SER A 256 7.43 15.53 28.90
CA SER A 256 6.00 15.24 28.75
C SER A 256 5.65 13.82 29.21
N GLY A 257 6.64 12.93 29.36
CA GLY A 257 6.43 11.50 29.63
C GLY A 257 5.91 10.73 28.43
N THR A 258 6.11 11.25 27.22
CA THR A 258 5.42 10.78 26.01
C THR A 258 6.36 10.08 25.05
N THR A 259 5.84 9.12 24.29
CA THR A 259 6.61 8.38 23.28
C THR A 259 6.06 8.66 21.89
N ILE A 260 6.84 9.36 21.08
CA ILE A 260 6.51 9.71 19.70
C ILE A 260 6.97 8.59 18.80
N LYS A 261 6.16 8.21 17.82
CA LYS A 261 6.55 7.22 16.81
C LYS A 261 6.65 7.88 15.45
N SER A 262 7.72 7.56 14.74
CA SER A 262 7.85 7.91 13.32
C SER A 262 8.44 6.76 12.56
N PHE A 263 8.09 6.70 11.28
CA PHE A 263 8.44 5.63 10.38
C PHE A 263 8.94 6.22 9.07
N ARG A 264 9.82 5.48 8.42
CA ARG A 264 10.32 5.75 7.09
C ARG A 264 10.49 4.43 6.38
N ARG A 265 9.80 4.25 5.26
CA ARG A 265 10.10 3.16 4.35
C ARG A 265 11.48 3.36 3.72
N ILE A 266 12.35 2.37 3.87
CA ILE A 266 13.66 2.31 3.23
C ILE A 266 13.66 1.11 2.30
N CYS A 267 14.06 1.32 1.05
CA CYS A 267 14.30 0.18 0.18
C CYS A 267 15.77 -0.23 0.17
N PHE A 268 16.00 -1.53 0.38
CA PHE A 268 17.29 -2.18 0.32
C PHE A 268 17.34 -2.96 -0.99
N GLY A 269 18.32 -2.66 -1.83
CA GLY A 269 18.56 -3.39 -3.07
C GLY A 269 20.04 -3.72 -3.21
N GLU A 270 20.34 -4.78 -3.94
CA GLU A 270 21.64 -4.84 -4.62
C GLU A 270 21.44 -4.21 -5.99
N ASN A 271 22.49 -3.55 -6.48
CA ASN A 271 22.62 -3.23 -7.89
C ASN A 271 22.89 -4.54 -8.66
N SER A 272 21.91 -5.46 -8.68
CA SER A 272 22.12 -6.86 -9.04
C SER A 272 22.35 -7.10 -10.54
N GLY A 273 22.62 -6.06 -11.33
CA GLY A 273 22.69 -6.16 -12.80
C GLY A 273 21.42 -6.74 -13.42
N TYR A 274 20.32 -6.70 -12.68
CA TYR A 274 19.01 -7.26 -12.99
C TYR A 274 17.96 -6.24 -12.57
N VAL A 275 17.04 -5.90 -13.46
CA VAL A 275 15.99 -4.91 -13.20
C VAL A 275 14.76 -5.63 -12.65
N PRO A 276 14.43 -5.56 -11.36
CA PRO A 276 13.26 -6.24 -10.81
C PRO A 276 11.99 -5.43 -11.11
N GLY A 277 10.91 -6.10 -11.52
CA GLY A 277 9.59 -5.47 -11.65
C GLY A 277 9.10 -5.20 -13.07
N GLY A 278 9.92 -5.45 -14.09
CA GLY A 278 9.39 -5.75 -15.41
C GLY A 278 8.89 -7.19 -15.41
N SER A 279 7.62 -7.44 -15.72
CA SER A 279 7.22 -8.78 -16.14
C SER A 279 7.87 -9.05 -17.49
N TYR A 280 9.11 -9.51 -17.50
CA TYR A 280 9.82 -9.86 -18.72
C TYR A 280 9.28 -11.19 -19.20
N TYR A 281 8.23 -11.11 -19.98
CA TYR A 281 7.59 -12.28 -20.53
C TYR A 281 8.41 -12.80 -21.69
N ILE A 282 9.30 -13.75 -21.40
CA ILE A 282 9.48 -14.83 -22.34
C ILE A 282 8.15 -15.59 -22.35
N MET A 283 7.52 -15.75 -23.52
CA MET A 283 6.18 -16.33 -23.62
C MET A 283 6.14 -17.75 -23.02
N GLY A 284 5.67 -17.89 -21.77
CA GLY A 284 5.48 -19.17 -21.06
C GLY A 284 6.07 -19.21 -19.64
N SER A 285 5.67 -18.29 -18.75
CA SER A 285 6.26 -18.05 -17.42
C SER A 285 6.49 -19.27 -16.51
N SER A 286 7.43 -19.07 -15.58
CA SER A 286 7.98 -19.93 -14.50
C SER A 286 9.06 -20.91 -14.94
N ASP A 287 10.30 -20.41 -14.88
CA ASP A 287 11.59 -21.08 -14.71
C ASP A 287 12.04 -22.17 -15.67
N ASN A 288 11.19 -22.85 -16.44
CA ASN A 288 11.60 -23.85 -17.44
C ASN A 288 10.60 -23.93 -18.61
N MET A 289 11.04 -23.63 -19.84
CA MET A 289 10.23 -23.81 -21.05
C MET A 289 10.59 -25.12 -21.76
N SER A 290 9.62 -26.01 -21.93
CA SER A 290 9.79 -27.16 -22.83
C SER A 290 9.61 -26.71 -24.28
N LEU A 291 10.64 -26.86 -25.11
CA LEU A 291 10.63 -26.52 -26.54
C LEU A 291 10.76 -27.79 -27.39
N CYS A 292 10.11 -27.83 -28.53
CA CYS A 292 10.29 -28.90 -29.49
C CYS A 292 11.68 -28.84 -30.11
N PRO A 293 12.35 -29.99 -30.32
CA PRO A 293 13.62 -30.06 -31.03
C PRO A 293 13.40 -29.67 -32.50
N ASN A 294 14.46 -29.19 -33.15
CA ASN A 294 14.48 -28.81 -34.56
C ASN A 294 13.34 -27.86 -34.99
N THR A 295 12.91 -26.97 -34.08
CA THR A 295 11.76 -26.08 -34.28
C THR A 295 12.18 -24.63 -34.12
N SER A 296 11.68 -23.75 -35.00
CA SER A 296 11.93 -22.31 -34.92
C SER A 296 10.89 -21.62 -34.03
N TYR A 297 11.39 -20.76 -33.14
CA TYR A 297 10.63 -19.96 -32.20
C TYR A 297 10.93 -18.47 -32.42
N THR A 298 10.04 -17.61 -31.93
CA THR A 298 10.27 -16.18 -31.81
C THR A 298 9.98 -15.75 -30.37
N LEU A 299 10.98 -15.11 -29.77
CA LEU A 299 10.98 -14.50 -28.45
C LEU A 299 10.70 -13.01 -28.61
N TYR A 300 9.84 -12.45 -27.78
CA TYR A 300 9.62 -11.00 -27.70
C TYR A 300 10.03 -10.49 -26.32
N VAL A 301 10.62 -9.30 -26.28
CA VAL A 301 11.12 -8.68 -25.06
C VAL A 301 10.49 -7.31 -24.94
N ASN A 302 9.80 -7.06 -23.82
CA ASN A 302 9.23 -5.76 -23.51
C ASN A 302 9.89 -5.20 -22.24
N PRO A 303 10.89 -4.32 -22.37
CA PRO A 303 11.54 -3.75 -21.19
C PRO A 303 10.57 -2.79 -20.44
N PRO A 304 10.65 -2.68 -19.11
CA PRO A 304 9.84 -1.76 -18.32
C PRO A 304 10.27 -0.29 -18.46
N CYS A 305 11.36 -0.03 -19.18
CA CYS A 305 11.93 1.28 -19.39
C CYS A 305 12.62 1.36 -20.76
N SER A 306 13.08 2.56 -21.14
CA SER A 306 13.85 2.73 -22.37
C SER A 306 15.11 1.86 -22.33
N ALA A 307 15.31 1.05 -23.36
CA ALA A 307 16.47 0.17 -23.48
C ALA A 307 16.97 0.14 -24.92
N SER A 308 18.27 -0.11 -25.10
CA SER A 308 18.93 -0.24 -26.40
C SER A 308 20.14 -1.16 -26.33
N GLY A 309 20.74 -1.48 -27.48
CA GLY A 309 21.95 -2.32 -27.51
C GLY A 309 21.67 -3.74 -27.01
N TYR A 310 20.59 -4.34 -27.51
CA TYR A 310 20.17 -5.66 -27.09
C TYR A 310 21.15 -6.73 -27.55
N THR A 311 21.48 -7.64 -26.64
CA THR A 311 22.28 -8.83 -26.93
C THR A 311 21.53 -10.05 -26.45
N TYR A 312 21.40 -11.04 -27.32
CA TYR A 312 20.71 -12.29 -27.05
C TYR A 312 21.70 -13.44 -27.01
N THR A 313 21.52 -14.33 -26.05
CA THR A 313 22.23 -15.61 -26.00
C THR A 313 21.23 -16.75 -25.97
N VAL A 314 21.57 -17.85 -26.63
CA VAL A 314 20.79 -19.09 -26.64
C VAL A 314 21.68 -20.25 -26.17
N PRO A 315 21.10 -21.35 -25.67
CA PRO A 315 21.88 -22.51 -25.24
C PRO A 315 22.74 -23.11 -26.37
N PRO A 316 23.80 -23.86 -26.03
CA PRO A 316 24.54 -24.65 -27.01
C PRO A 316 23.61 -25.57 -27.83
N GLY A 317 23.86 -25.64 -29.14
CA GLY A 317 23.03 -26.42 -30.07
C GLY A 317 21.78 -25.69 -30.58
N PHE A 318 21.47 -24.50 -30.06
CA PHE A 318 20.43 -23.63 -30.60
C PHE A 318 21.07 -22.60 -31.51
N THR A 319 20.33 -22.14 -32.52
CA THR A 319 20.82 -21.15 -33.50
C THR A 319 19.93 -19.92 -33.49
N ILE A 320 20.50 -18.73 -33.34
CA ILE A 320 19.77 -17.47 -33.54
C ILE A 320 19.61 -17.27 -35.04
N ASN A 321 18.37 -17.23 -35.53
CA ASN A 321 18.07 -17.00 -36.95
C ASN A 321 18.07 -15.50 -37.26
N SER A 322 17.52 -14.69 -36.35
CA SER A 322 17.45 -13.23 -36.46
C SER A 322 17.26 -12.59 -35.09
N ALA A 323 17.74 -11.38 -34.89
CA ALA A 323 17.49 -10.60 -33.68
C ALA A 323 17.26 -9.12 -34.03
N SER A 324 16.38 -8.47 -33.26
CA SER A 324 16.09 -7.04 -33.29
C SER A 324 16.00 -6.55 -31.84
N ASP A 325 15.75 -5.26 -31.62
CA ASP A 325 15.69 -4.70 -30.27
C ASP A 325 14.64 -5.36 -29.37
N PHE A 326 13.48 -5.74 -29.91
CA PHE A 326 12.38 -6.28 -29.10
C PHE A 326 12.02 -7.73 -29.44
N SER A 327 12.78 -8.38 -30.32
CA SER A 327 12.49 -9.76 -30.72
C SER A 327 13.72 -10.54 -31.17
N MET A 328 13.68 -11.85 -30.95
CA MET A 328 14.68 -12.79 -31.47
C MET A 328 13.97 -14.01 -32.03
N SER A 329 14.31 -14.40 -33.26
CA SER A 329 13.99 -15.74 -33.77
C SER A 329 15.18 -16.67 -33.55
N PHE A 330 14.91 -17.88 -33.06
CA PHE A 330 15.92 -18.91 -32.87
C PHE A 330 15.35 -20.29 -33.20
N SER A 331 16.20 -21.22 -33.59
CA SER A 331 15.87 -22.62 -33.84
C SER A 331 16.52 -23.51 -32.79
N THR A 332 15.77 -24.49 -32.29
CA THR A 332 16.30 -25.52 -31.39
C THR A 332 17.03 -26.62 -32.16
N GLY A 333 18.00 -27.27 -31.54
CA GLY A 333 18.68 -28.45 -32.09
C GLY A 333 17.90 -29.75 -31.83
N SER A 334 18.52 -30.90 -32.08
CA SER A 334 17.93 -32.23 -31.88
C SER A 334 17.77 -32.65 -30.41
N GLY A 335 18.32 -31.85 -29.48
CA GLY A 335 18.25 -32.07 -28.04
C GLY A 335 19.14 -31.08 -27.28
N GLY A 336 18.85 -30.83 -26.01
CA GLY A 336 19.60 -29.91 -25.14
C GLY A 336 18.71 -29.07 -24.23
N SER A 337 19.34 -28.53 -23.19
CA SER A 337 18.73 -27.60 -22.25
C SER A 337 19.74 -26.50 -21.88
N GLY A 338 19.24 -25.38 -21.39
CA GLY A 338 20.07 -24.26 -20.96
C GLY A 338 19.30 -22.95 -20.92
N SER A 339 20.02 -21.84 -20.77
CA SER A 339 19.38 -20.53 -20.58
C SER A 339 19.41 -19.69 -21.84
N ILE A 340 18.27 -19.07 -22.15
CA ILE A 340 18.18 -17.90 -23.00
C ILE A 340 18.30 -16.68 -22.10
N GLU A 341 19.26 -15.80 -22.41
CA GLU A 341 19.45 -14.54 -21.70
C GLU A 341 19.39 -13.37 -22.69
N VAL A 342 18.67 -12.31 -22.30
CA VAL A 342 18.63 -11.06 -23.04
C VAL A 342 19.21 -9.98 -22.16
N ARG A 343 20.24 -9.31 -22.66
CA ARG A 343 20.80 -8.11 -22.02
C ARG A 343 20.54 -6.88 -22.87
N ALA A 344 20.39 -5.74 -22.23
CA ALA A 344 20.30 -4.45 -22.89
C ALA A 344 20.89 -3.36 -22.01
N ASN A 345 21.29 -2.25 -22.63
CA ASN A 345 21.56 -1.00 -21.93
C ASN A 345 20.21 -0.41 -21.53
N VAL A 346 20.00 -0.18 -20.23
CA VAL A 346 18.72 0.35 -19.73
C VAL A 346 18.85 1.76 -19.19
N TRP A 347 17.85 2.59 -19.47
CA TRP A 347 17.68 3.94 -18.91
C TRP A 347 16.41 3.96 -18.08
N CYS A 348 16.42 3.17 -17.01
CA CYS A 348 15.32 3.14 -16.07
C CYS A 348 15.41 4.35 -15.13
N SER A 349 14.42 5.23 -15.20
CA SER A 349 14.17 6.19 -14.12
C SER A 349 13.67 5.41 -12.90
N VAL A 350 14.34 5.59 -11.77
CA VAL A 350 13.94 5.03 -10.47
C VAL A 350 12.48 5.40 -10.17
N ASN A 351 11.61 4.39 -10.06
CA ASN A 351 10.23 4.58 -9.59
C ASN A 351 10.02 3.91 -8.21
N ALA A 352 8.81 3.93 -7.68
CA ALA A 352 8.49 3.35 -6.37
C ALA A 352 8.73 1.83 -6.30
N ASN A 353 8.74 1.15 -7.44
CA ASN A 353 8.79 -0.32 -7.55
C ASN A 353 10.16 -0.87 -7.95
N THR A 354 11.09 -0.04 -8.45
CA THR A 354 12.48 -0.40 -8.74
C THR A 354 13.40 0.26 -7.72
N CYS A 355 13.79 -0.49 -6.69
CA CYS A 355 14.51 0.06 -5.54
C CYS A 355 15.92 0.56 -5.90
N CYS A 356 16.62 -0.19 -6.74
CA CYS A 356 17.93 0.16 -7.29
C CYS A 356 17.89 -0.07 -8.80
N ALA A 357 17.58 0.97 -9.57
CA ALA A 357 17.73 0.89 -11.02
C ALA A 357 19.24 0.81 -11.35
N PRO A 358 19.63 0.06 -12.40
CA PRO A 358 20.98 0.12 -12.93
C PRO A 358 21.35 1.57 -13.27
N ALA A 359 22.64 1.90 -13.24
CA ALA A 359 23.06 3.19 -13.72
C ALA A 359 22.59 3.38 -15.18
N PRO A 360 22.15 4.58 -15.59
CA PRO A 360 21.68 4.80 -16.95
C PRO A 360 22.72 4.36 -17.98
N GLY A 361 22.31 3.48 -18.90
CA GLY A 361 23.18 2.92 -19.93
C GLY A 361 23.98 1.69 -19.53
N THR A 362 23.84 1.16 -18.30
CA THR A 362 24.47 -0.12 -17.93
C THR A 362 23.82 -1.28 -18.69
N ASN A 363 24.66 -2.14 -19.27
CA ASN A 363 24.23 -3.39 -19.89
C ASN A 363 23.86 -4.42 -18.80
N VAL A 364 22.58 -4.73 -18.70
CA VAL A 364 22.02 -5.61 -17.65
C VAL A 364 21.19 -6.72 -18.26
N ALA A 365 21.07 -7.83 -17.55
CA ALA A 365 20.12 -8.88 -17.92
C ALA A 365 18.71 -8.34 -17.71
N ILE A 366 17.96 -8.22 -18.81
CA ILE A 366 16.57 -7.79 -18.80
C ILE A 366 15.62 -8.96 -18.96
N ALA A 367 15.99 -10.07 -19.59
CA ALA A 367 15.14 -11.26 -19.62
C ALA A 367 15.96 -12.53 -19.48
N TYR A 368 15.37 -13.55 -18.85
CA TYR A 368 16.00 -14.84 -18.62
C TYR A 368 14.95 -15.95 -18.64
N ALA A 369 15.21 -17.04 -19.37
CA ALA A 369 14.43 -18.27 -19.27
C ALA A 369 15.35 -19.48 -19.45
N TYR A 370 15.16 -20.50 -18.63
CA TYR A 370 15.69 -21.81 -18.94
C TYR A 370 14.77 -22.50 -19.94
N VAL A 371 15.35 -23.18 -20.92
CA VAL A 371 14.65 -23.93 -21.96
C VAL A 371 15.19 -25.36 -22.00
N ASP A 372 14.33 -26.32 -22.32
CA ASP A 372 14.65 -27.74 -22.39
C ASP A 372 13.93 -28.40 -23.56
N THR A 373 14.67 -29.14 -24.37
CA THR A 373 14.14 -29.92 -25.51
C THR A 373 14.16 -31.42 -25.28
N SER A 374 14.63 -31.88 -24.11
CA SER A 374 14.78 -33.29 -23.76
C SER A 374 13.47 -33.98 -23.39
N ASN A 375 12.47 -33.23 -22.93
CA ASN A 375 11.12 -33.73 -22.68
C ASN A 375 10.06 -32.84 -23.37
N PRO A 376 10.04 -32.80 -24.71
CA PRO A 376 9.24 -31.84 -25.42
C PRO A 376 7.86 -32.45 -25.70
N TYR A 377 6.81 -31.83 -25.16
CA TYR A 377 5.42 -32.21 -25.48
C TYR A 377 5.06 -31.71 -26.88
N CYS A 378 5.53 -32.41 -27.93
CA CYS A 378 5.39 -32.00 -29.33
C CYS A 378 4.18 -32.60 -30.06
N GLY A 379 3.23 -33.23 -29.37
CA GLY A 379 2.11 -33.90 -30.04
C GLY A 379 1.05 -32.96 -30.63
N TRP A 380 0.83 -31.81 -29.98
CA TRP A 380 -0.24 -30.85 -30.31
C TRP A 380 0.30 -29.43 -30.47
N SER A 381 -0.28 -28.69 -31.39
CA SER A 381 0.03 -27.30 -31.68
C SER A 381 -1.22 -26.46 -31.58
N MET A 382 -1.04 -25.20 -31.16
CA MET A 382 -2.07 -24.18 -31.18
C MET A 382 -1.55 -22.97 -31.96
N THR A 383 -2.38 -22.43 -32.83
CA THR A 383 -2.15 -21.15 -33.51
C THR A 383 -3.28 -20.18 -33.18
N VAL A 384 -2.97 -18.88 -33.18
CA VAL A 384 -3.91 -17.80 -32.89
C VAL A 384 -3.79 -16.74 -33.98
N SER A 385 -4.89 -16.40 -34.65
CA SER A 385 -4.88 -15.46 -35.78
C SER A 385 -6.28 -14.84 -36.00
N PRO A 386 -6.41 -13.57 -36.40
CA PRO A 386 -5.34 -12.57 -36.56
C PRO A 386 -4.76 -12.12 -35.21
N ASN A 387 -3.49 -11.73 -35.18
CA ASN A 387 -2.84 -11.21 -33.99
C ASN A 387 -1.94 -10.01 -34.36
N PRO A 388 -2.31 -8.75 -34.03
CA PRO A 388 -3.42 -8.37 -33.16
C PRO A 388 -4.81 -8.65 -33.75
N ALA A 389 -5.76 -9.01 -32.88
CA ALA A 389 -7.16 -9.21 -33.19
C ALA A 389 -7.93 -7.90 -33.00
N ALA A 390 -8.71 -7.50 -34.00
CA ALA A 390 -9.66 -6.41 -33.88
C ALA A 390 -11.05 -6.97 -33.56
N ASP A 391 -11.68 -7.68 -34.50
CA ASP A 391 -13.07 -8.13 -34.36
C ASP A 391 -13.21 -9.56 -33.82
N TYR A 392 -12.24 -10.42 -34.15
CA TYR A 392 -12.23 -11.83 -33.75
C TYR A 392 -10.80 -12.37 -33.63
N ILE A 393 -10.69 -13.50 -32.91
CA ILE A 393 -9.50 -14.35 -32.87
C ILE A 393 -9.90 -15.79 -33.17
N ASP A 394 -9.24 -16.41 -34.14
CA ASP A 394 -9.32 -17.84 -34.39
C ASP A 394 -8.23 -18.56 -33.61
N ILE A 395 -8.63 -19.59 -32.87
CA ILE A 395 -7.75 -20.49 -32.14
C ILE A 395 -7.83 -21.83 -32.83
N GLU A 396 -6.78 -22.19 -33.57
CA GLU A 396 -6.71 -23.44 -34.32
C GLU A 396 -5.77 -24.43 -33.64
N THR A 397 -6.25 -25.66 -33.46
CA THR A 397 -5.48 -26.80 -32.98
C THR A 397 -4.97 -27.62 -34.16
N GLY A 398 -3.80 -28.24 -34.01
CA GLY A 398 -3.25 -29.15 -35.01
C GLY A 398 -2.40 -30.23 -34.36
N SER A 399 -2.43 -31.45 -34.89
CA SER A 399 -1.47 -32.50 -34.54
C SER A 399 -0.14 -32.27 -35.25
N ALA A 400 0.98 -32.62 -34.61
CA ALA A 400 2.31 -32.50 -35.22
C ALA A 400 2.56 -33.48 -36.38
N GLU A 401 1.70 -34.47 -36.59
CA GLU A 401 1.79 -35.43 -37.71
C GLU A 401 1.34 -34.85 -39.07
N GLY A 402 0.98 -33.56 -39.15
CA GLY A 402 0.35 -32.97 -40.34
C GLY A 402 1.21 -32.07 -41.23
N ARG A 403 2.53 -31.90 -41.00
CA ARG A 403 3.34 -30.97 -41.83
C ARG A 403 3.81 -31.50 -43.18
N ASP A 404 3.51 -32.75 -43.53
CA ASP A 404 3.57 -33.24 -44.92
C ASP A 404 2.18 -33.28 -45.62
N ALA A 405 1.10 -32.88 -44.96
CA ALA A 405 -0.24 -32.85 -45.55
C ALA A 405 -0.53 -31.58 -46.39
N ALA A 406 0.51 -30.89 -46.87
CA ALA A 406 0.37 -29.84 -47.89
C ALA A 406 0.14 -30.42 -49.31
N LEU A 407 0.15 -31.75 -49.46
CA LEU A 407 -0.14 -32.48 -50.70
C LEU A 407 -1.36 -33.42 -50.57
N SER A 408 -2.51 -32.91 -50.12
CA SER A 408 -3.82 -33.46 -50.55
C SER A 408 -4.95 -32.49 -50.19
N ARG A 409 -5.11 -31.42 -50.98
CA ARG A 409 -6.39 -30.70 -51.05
C ARG A 409 -7.37 -31.50 -51.90
N THR A 410 -7.83 -32.65 -51.42
CA THR A 410 -8.98 -33.37 -51.98
C THR A 410 -9.47 -34.40 -50.97
N ALA A 411 -10.09 -33.95 -49.88
CA ALA A 411 -11.15 -34.68 -49.20
C ALA A 411 -11.75 -33.76 -48.13
N ALA A 412 -12.90 -33.19 -48.45
CA ALA A 412 -13.88 -32.95 -47.42
C ALA A 412 -14.26 -34.31 -46.82
N SER A 413 -13.74 -34.63 -45.65
CA SER A 413 -14.35 -35.61 -44.76
C SER A 413 -14.59 -34.93 -43.43
N SER A 414 -15.79 -34.37 -43.32
CA SER A 414 -16.51 -34.25 -42.07
C SER A 414 -16.55 -35.61 -41.39
N GLU A 415 -15.75 -35.81 -40.37
CA GLU A 415 -16.02 -36.77 -39.29
C GLU A 415 -15.16 -36.40 -38.09
N GLY A 416 -15.78 -35.71 -37.14
CA GLY A 416 -15.16 -35.39 -35.87
C GLY A 416 -15.13 -36.63 -34.98
N VAL A 417 -13.95 -36.98 -34.50
CA VAL A 417 -13.74 -37.39 -33.10
C VAL A 417 -12.34 -36.94 -32.68
N GLY A 418 -12.13 -35.62 -32.55
CA GLY A 418 -11.01 -35.09 -31.78
C GLY A 418 -11.30 -35.29 -30.28
N GLU A 419 -10.30 -35.69 -29.49
CA GLU A 419 -10.43 -35.70 -28.04
C GLU A 419 -10.86 -34.31 -27.54
N TRP A 420 -11.87 -34.28 -26.66
CA TRP A 420 -12.36 -33.03 -26.09
C TRP A 420 -11.23 -32.29 -25.36
N TYR A 421 -11.14 -30.98 -25.60
CA TYR A 421 -10.27 -30.08 -24.86
C TYR A 421 -11.05 -28.94 -24.22
N ARG A 422 -10.49 -28.37 -23.15
CA ARG A 422 -10.97 -27.15 -22.52
C ARG A 422 -10.10 -25.99 -23.00
N LEU A 423 -10.71 -25.00 -23.62
CA LEU A 423 -10.08 -23.74 -24.01
C LEU A 423 -10.48 -22.65 -23.01
N THR A 424 -9.50 -21.98 -22.40
CA THR A 424 -9.69 -20.83 -21.52
C THR A 424 -8.88 -19.66 -22.04
N VAL A 425 -9.47 -18.47 -22.13
CA VAL A 425 -8.75 -17.22 -22.39
C VAL A 425 -8.66 -16.43 -21.10
N TYR A 426 -7.47 -15.97 -20.74
CA TYR A 426 -7.19 -15.16 -19.56
C TYR A 426 -6.77 -13.75 -19.97
N ASN A 427 -7.15 -12.74 -19.18
CA ASN A 427 -6.59 -11.39 -19.29
C ASN A 427 -5.19 -11.30 -18.64
N SER A 428 -4.59 -10.11 -18.66
CA SER A 428 -3.25 -9.84 -18.08
C SER A 428 -3.16 -10.07 -16.56
N GLN A 429 -4.29 -10.06 -15.85
CA GLN A 429 -4.41 -10.35 -14.42
C GLN A 429 -4.67 -11.83 -14.12
N GLN A 430 -4.56 -12.72 -15.13
CA GLN A 430 -4.88 -14.15 -15.04
C GLN A 430 -6.34 -14.46 -14.69
N VAL A 431 -7.25 -13.51 -14.92
CA VAL A 431 -8.69 -13.73 -14.77
C VAL A 431 -9.24 -14.34 -16.06
N PRO A 432 -9.96 -15.49 -16.01
CA PRO A 432 -10.56 -16.08 -17.20
C PRO A 432 -11.66 -15.18 -17.74
N VAL A 433 -11.54 -14.77 -19.00
CA VAL A 433 -12.51 -13.93 -19.73
C VAL A 433 -13.34 -14.73 -20.74
N PHE A 434 -12.87 -15.92 -21.12
CA PHE A 434 -13.62 -16.86 -21.96
C PHE A 434 -13.27 -18.29 -21.55
N THR A 435 -14.24 -19.20 -21.55
CA THR A 435 -13.99 -20.62 -21.33
C THR A 435 -14.98 -21.44 -22.14
N THR A 436 -14.49 -22.41 -22.88
CA THR A 436 -15.32 -23.36 -23.62
C THR A 436 -14.72 -24.75 -23.60
N LYS A 437 -15.57 -25.75 -23.83
CA LYS A 437 -15.15 -27.13 -24.10
C LYS A 437 -15.47 -27.40 -25.56
N SER A 438 -14.47 -27.82 -26.33
CA SER A 438 -14.61 -28.07 -27.77
C SER A 438 -13.82 -29.31 -28.17
N ASN A 439 -14.24 -29.92 -29.26
CA ASN A 439 -13.49 -30.94 -30.01
C ASN A 439 -13.21 -30.48 -31.45
N ASP A 440 -13.50 -29.20 -31.75
CA ASP A 440 -13.31 -28.61 -33.06
C ASP A 440 -11.85 -28.28 -33.29
N ARG A 441 -11.40 -28.39 -34.54
CA ARG A 441 -10.06 -27.97 -34.94
C ARG A 441 -9.86 -26.46 -34.82
N LYS A 442 -10.94 -25.69 -34.88
CA LYS A 442 -10.92 -24.22 -34.88
C LYS A 442 -12.02 -23.69 -33.99
N VAL A 443 -11.68 -22.78 -33.08
CA VAL A 443 -12.62 -22.02 -32.27
C VAL A 443 -12.43 -20.54 -32.56
N THR A 444 -13.48 -19.89 -33.06
CA THR A 444 -13.51 -18.44 -33.28
C THR A 444 -14.11 -17.75 -32.07
N ILE A 445 -13.40 -16.77 -31.51
CA ILE A 445 -13.83 -15.95 -30.38
C ILE A 445 -14.01 -14.53 -30.86
N ASN A 446 -15.17 -13.93 -30.57
CA ASN A 446 -15.42 -12.51 -30.81
C ASN A 446 -14.63 -11.68 -29.78
N THR A 447 -13.83 -10.72 -30.24
CA THR A 447 -12.97 -9.90 -29.39
C THR A 447 -13.56 -8.52 -29.05
N HIS A 448 -14.74 -8.14 -29.59
CA HIS A 448 -15.36 -6.83 -29.31
C HIS A 448 -15.71 -6.60 -27.84
N SER A 449 -15.98 -7.66 -27.08
CA SER A 449 -16.24 -7.58 -25.64
C SER A 449 -14.95 -7.54 -24.81
N LEU A 450 -13.79 -7.77 -25.43
CA LEU A 450 -12.49 -7.74 -24.79
C LEU A 450 -11.91 -6.33 -24.90
N GLN A 451 -11.32 -5.85 -23.81
CA GLN A 451 -10.60 -4.57 -23.78
C GLN A 451 -9.30 -4.67 -24.59
N ASN A 452 -8.80 -3.54 -25.10
CA ASN A 452 -7.48 -3.51 -25.72
C ASN A 452 -6.43 -3.98 -24.70
N GLY A 453 -5.62 -4.97 -25.09
CA GLY A 453 -4.71 -5.62 -24.15
C GLY A 453 -4.17 -6.97 -24.62
N ILE A 454 -3.37 -7.60 -23.75
CA ILE A 454 -2.77 -8.91 -24.01
C ILE A 454 -3.57 -10.00 -23.29
N TYR A 455 -3.87 -11.06 -24.03
CA TYR A 455 -4.61 -12.22 -23.56
C TYR A 455 -3.79 -13.49 -23.71
N ILE A 456 -4.12 -14.51 -22.91
CA ILE A 456 -3.54 -15.86 -22.97
C ILE A 456 -4.66 -16.84 -23.27
N ALA A 457 -4.65 -17.45 -24.45
CA ALA A 457 -5.44 -18.65 -24.73
C ALA A 457 -4.72 -19.88 -24.20
N GLU A 458 -5.44 -20.78 -23.54
CA GLU A 458 -4.93 -22.02 -22.97
C GLU A 458 -5.85 -23.17 -23.32
N ILE A 459 -5.29 -24.25 -23.85
CA ILE A 459 -5.97 -25.50 -24.14
C ILE A 459 -5.47 -26.57 -23.17
N ILE A 460 -6.41 -27.28 -22.53
CA ILE A 460 -6.14 -28.45 -21.68
C ILE A 460 -6.86 -29.65 -22.26
N ARG A 461 -6.12 -30.74 -22.50
CA ARG A 461 -6.62 -32.00 -23.04
C ARG A 461 -6.00 -33.16 -22.28
N GLY A 462 -6.79 -33.88 -21.48
CA GLY A 462 -6.26 -34.90 -20.58
C GLY A 462 -5.22 -34.30 -19.62
N LYS A 463 -3.95 -34.73 -19.75
CA LYS A 463 -2.81 -34.19 -18.99
C LYS A 463 -2.02 -33.11 -19.73
N GLU A 464 -2.34 -32.87 -21.00
CA GLU A 464 -1.63 -31.92 -21.85
C GLU A 464 -2.18 -30.51 -21.67
N ARG A 465 -1.27 -29.53 -21.73
CA ARG A 465 -1.58 -28.10 -21.62
C ARG A 465 -0.75 -27.32 -22.62
N ILE A 466 -1.41 -26.52 -23.44
CA ILE A 466 -0.74 -25.64 -24.41
C ILE A 466 -1.33 -24.25 -24.28
N SER A 467 -0.49 -23.21 -24.31
CA SER A 467 -0.94 -21.83 -24.24
C SER A 467 -0.32 -20.95 -25.34
N LYS A 468 -1.06 -19.94 -25.80
CA LYS A 468 -0.63 -18.94 -26.79
C LYS A 468 -1.19 -17.58 -26.40
N ARG A 469 -0.42 -16.53 -26.69
CA ARG A 469 -0.84 -15.15 -26.46
C ARG A 469 -1.32 -14.51 -27.74
N PHE A 470 -2.28 -13.62 -27.59
CA PHE A 470 -2.71 -12.72 -28.64
C PHE A 470 -3.01 -11.33 -28.05
N ALA A 471 -2.88 -10.31 -28.87
CA ALA A 471 -3.27 -8.95 -28.54
C ALA A 471 -4.66 -8.66 -29.10
N VAL A 472 -5.48 -7.93 -28.34
CA VAL A 472 -6.71 -7.30 -28.84
C VAL A 472 -6.44 -5.82 -29.02
N ASN A 473 -6.80 -5.29 -30.19
CA ASN A 473 -6.66 -3.88 -30.53
C ASN A 473 -7.78 -3.47 -31.50
N HIS A 474 -8.82 -2.83 -30.95
CA HIS A 474 -9.93 -2.21 -31.70
C HIS A 474 -9.56 -0.86 -32.31
#